data_AF-A0A0M0BUM6-F1
#
_entry.id   AF-A0A0M0BUM6-F1
#
_cell.length_a   1.000
_cell.length_b   1.000
_cell.length_c   1.000
_cell.angle_alpha   90.00
_cell.angle_beta   90.00
_cell.angle_gamma   90.00
#
_symmetry.space_group_name_H-M   'P 1'
#
loop_
_entity.id
_entity.type
_entity.pdbx_description
1 polymer ?
#
loop_
_entity_poly.entity_id
_entity_poly.type
_entity_poly.pdbx_seq_one_letter_code
_entity_poly.pdbx_strand_id
1 'polypeptide(L)'
;MLSAKLQAPLRSWKKLRRIAIRRNSSMKGLKINDYWLKKILSKYKTMEVRSYRIRDVLGERIALANTKTQMIEAYATVKEIVKFPRIDTAKYDKEHRATESILERYAEKEFLYGYRLRNVQEAQEKIPYPKHRSSIFTLAETNIIGQ
;
A
#
# COMPACT_ATOMS: atom_id res chain seq x y z
N MET A 1 22.56 39.01 -56.73
CA MET A 1 23.42 38.70 -55.56
C MET A 1 22.53 38.34 -54.38
N LEU A 2 22.90 37.27 -53.65
CA LEU A 2 22.29 36.69 -52.43
C LEU A 2 20.96 35.93 -52.65
N SER A 3 20.93 34.59 -52.60
CA SER A 3 20.94 33.68 -51.41
C SER A 3 19.56 33.68 -50.72
N ALA A 4 18.85 32.60 -50.38
CA ALA A 4 19.16 31.18 -50.23
C ALA A 4 17.89 30.34 -50.46
N LYS A 5 18.07 29.10 -50.94
CA LYS A 5 17.07 28.03 -50.92
C LYS A 5 16.75 27.65 -49.47
N LEU A 6 15.50 27.74 -49.05
CA LEU A 6 15.00 27.10 -47.83
C LEU A 6 14.13 25.90 -48.23
N GLN A 7 14.79 24.77 -48.45
CA GLN A 7 14.16 23.45 -48.41
C GLN A 7 13.88 23.13 -46.94
N ALA A 8 12.62 23.24 -46.52
CA ALA A 8 12.17 22.67 -45.27
C ALA A 8 12.07 21.13 -45.45
N PRO A 9 12.72 20.32 -44.59
CA PRO A 9 12.63 18.87 -44.71
C PRO A 9 11.26 18.37 -44.25
N LEU A 10 10.72 17.44 -45.04
CA LEU A 10 9.61 16.54 -44.70
C LEU A 10 9.86 15.85 -43.35
N ARG A 11 9.46 16.47 -42.24
CA ARG A 11 9.42 15.79 -40.95
C ARG A 11 8.22 14.85 -40.93
N SER A 12 8.52 13.56 -41.07
CA SER A 12 7.57 12.47 -40.95
C SER A 12 6.70 12.66 -39.70
N TRP A 13 5.39 12.85 -39.91
CA TRP A 13 4.40 12.71 -38.85
C TRP A 13 4.24 11.22 -38.55
N LYS A 14 5.28 10.60 -37.97
CA LYS A 14 5.09 9.40 -37.16
C LYS A 14 4.29 9.85 -35.95
N LYS A 15 2.97 9.73 -36.10
CA LYS A 15 1.94 9.80 -35.06
C LYS A 15 2.34 8.81 -33.98
N LEU A 16 3.17 9.26 -33.04
CA LEU A 16 3.48 8.52 -31.83
C LEU A 16 2.17 8.40 -31.07
N ARG A 17 1.47 7.27 -31.27
CA ARG A 17 0.58 6.73 -30.26
C ARG A 17 1.47 6.45 -29.05
N ARG A 18 1.69 7.45 -28.20
CA ARG A 18 2.10 7.21 -26.82
C ARG A 18 0.90 6.50 -26.19
N ILE A 19 0.90 5.18 -26.28
CA ILE A 19 0.26 4.37 -25.27
C ILE A 19 1.00 4.78 -24.00
N ALA A 20 0.34 5.62 -23.19
CA ALA A 20 0.78 5.85 -21.84
C ALA A 20 0.72 4.48 -21.16
N ILE A 21 1.86 3.80 -21.09
CA ILE A 21 2.05 2.69 -20.18
C ILE A 21 1.64 3.26 -18.82
N ARG A 22 0.48 2.81 -18.32
CA ARG A 22 -0.07 3.21 -17.02
C ARG A 22 1.09 3.14 -16.03
N ARG A 23 1.35 4.25 -15.33
CA ARG A 23 2.35 4.33 -14.27
C ARG A 23 2.26 3.07 -13.41
N ASN A 24 3.34 2.30 -13.37
CA ASN A 24 3.55 1.20 -12.44
C ASN A 24 3.17 1.66 -11.02
N SER A 25 1.97 1.32 -10.56
CA SER A 25 1.57 1.55 -9.18
C SER A 25 2.23 0.47 -8.34
N SER A 26 3.38 0.79 -7.72
CA SER A 26 3.93 -0.06 -6.68
C SER A 26 2.88 -0.20 -5.57
N MET A 27 2.36 -1.41 -5.40
CA MET A 27 1.38 -1.70 -4.36
C MET A 27 2.04 -1.46 -3.00
N LYS A 28 1.53 -0.48 -2.26
CA LYS A 28 2.00 -0.16 -0.92
C LYS A 28 1.56 -1.25 0.06
N GLY A 29 2.33 -1.43 1.13
CA GLY A 29 2.00 -2.46 2.11
C GLY A 29 2.49 -2.15 3.51
N LEU A 30 2.00 -2.97 4.44
CA LEU A 30 2.31 -2.93 5.87
C LEU A 30 2.99 -4.23 6.26
N LYS A 31 4.15 -4.12 6.93
CA LYS A 31 4.79 -5.25 7.60
C LYS A 31 4.19 -5.42 8.99
N ILE A 32 3.53 -6.55 9.23
CA ILE A 32 2.75 -6.85 10.43
C ILE A 32 3.34 -8.12 11.07
N ASN A 33 3.41 -8.14 12.39
CA ASN A 33 3.82 -9.35 13.11
C ASN A 33 2.79 -10.48 12.89
N ASP A 34 3.27 -11.72 12.75
CA ASP A 34 2.45 -12.92 12.52
C ASP A 34 1.20 -13.00 13.41
N TYR A 35 1.35 -12.74 14.72
CA TYR A 35 0.25 -12.76 15.67
C TYR A 35 -0.85 -11.76 15.29
N TRP A 36 -0.47 -10.51 15.03
CA TRP A 36 -1.41 -9.45 14.68
C TRP A 36 -2.01 -9.63 13.30
N LEU A 37 -1.26 -10.20 12.36
CA LEU A 37 -1.76 -10.51 11.02
C LEU A 37 -2.88 -11.55 11.08
N LYS A 38 -2.73 -12.60 11.88
CA LYS A 38 -3.78 -13.60 12.14
C LYS A 38 -5.02 -12.97 12.76
N LYS A 39 -4.86 -12.02 13.68
CA LYS A 39 -6.00 -11.29 14.27
C LYS A 39 -6.72 -10.38 13.25
N ILE A 40 -6.01 -9.85 12.27
CA ILE A 40 -6.60 -9.07 11.17
C ILE A 40 -7.38 -9.99 10.23
N LEU A 41 -6.79 -11.13 9.84
CA LEU A 41 -7.46 -12.15 9.01
C LEU A 41 -8.74 -12.68 9.66
N SER A 42 -8.72 -12.92 10.98
CA SER A 42 -9.88 -13.37 11.73
C SER A 42 -10.90 -12.26 12.04
N LYS A 43 -10.71 -11.04 11.52
CA LYS A 43 -11.53 -9.84 11.79
C LYS A 43 -11.60 -9.40 13.27
N TYR A 44 -10.77 -9.97 14.14
CA TYR A 44 -10.70 -9.61 15.55
C TYR A 44 -10.06 -8.21 15.73
N LYS A 45 -9.12 -7.88 14.85
CA LYS A 45 -8.43 -6.58 14.76
C LYS A 45 -8.76 -5.93 13.42
N THR A 46 -9.34 -4.74 13.46
CA THR A 46 -9.76 -3.99 12.27
C THR A 46 -8.96 -2.72 12.05
N MET A 47 -8.10 -2.33 13.01
CA MET A 47 -7.24 -1.16 12.90
C MET A 47 -5.78 -1.53 13.13
N GLU A 48 -4.91 -1.10 12.21
CA GLU A 48 -3.46 -1.19 12.38
C GLU A 48 -2.89 0.18 12.78
N VAL A 49 -1.99 0.24 13.77
CA VAL A 49 -1.47 1.50 14.32
C VAL A 49 0.01 1.68 13.99
N ARG A 50 0.38 2.85 13.46
CA ARG A 50 1.76 3.22 13.11
C ARG A 50 2.14 4.57 13.67
N SER A 51 3.43 4.75 13.91
CA SER A 51 4.03 6.03 14.31
C SER A 51 4.24 7.02 13.16
N TYR A 52 3.94 6.62 11.92
CA TYR A 52 4.10 7.47 10.73
C TYR A 52 2.94 7.27 9.76
N ARG A 53 2.70 8.32 8.95
CA ARG A 53 1.69 8.31 7.89
C ARG A 53 2.29 7.77 6.59
N ILE A 54 1.67 6.74 6.04
CA ILE A 54 1.91 6.27 4.67
C ILE A 54 1.07 7.15 3.75
N ARG A 55 1.70 7.76 2.75
CA ARG A 55 1.02 8.62 1.78
C ARG A 55 0.22 7.76 0.80
N ASP A 56 -0.86 8.32 0.23
CA ASP A 56 -1.68 7.75 -0.86
C ASP A 56 -1.97 6.25 -0.69
N VAL A 57 -2.55 5.91 0.46
CA VAL A 57 -3.12 4.57 0.73
C VAL A 57 -4.59 4.62 1.12
N LEU A 58 -5.15 5.80 1.40
CA LEU A 58 -6.56 5.94 1.75
C LEU A 58 -7.43 5.54 0.56
N GLY A 59 -8.37 4.62 0.77
CA GLY A 59 -9.21 4.04 -0.29
C GLY A 59 -8.54 2.93 -1.08
N GLU A 60 -7.22 2.75 -0.95
CA GLU A 60 -6.44 1.81 -1.74
C GLU A 60 -6.38 0.42 -1.12
N ARG A 61 -6.21 -0.60 -1.98
CA ARG A 61 -5.81 -1.94 -1.58
C ARG A 61 -4.32 -1.94 -1.24
N ILE A 62 -3.97 -2.44 -0.06
CA ILE A 62 -2.61 -2.57 0.42
C ILE A 62 -2.26 -4.03 0.69
N ALA A 63 -0.98 -4.36 0.55
CA ALA A 63 -0.43 -5.65 0.92
C ALA A 63 -0.19 -5.72 2.44
N LEU A 64 -0.50 -6.85 3.06
CA LEU A 64 -0.17 -7.16 4.44
C LEU A 64 0.88 -8.26 4.46
N ALA A 65 2.10 -7.87 4.81
CA ALA A 65 3.25 -8.77 4.83
C ALA A 65 3.58 -9.20 6.24
N ASN A 66 3.85 -10.49 6.42
CA ASN A 66 4.24 -11.05 7.70
C ASN A 66 5.73 -10.78 7.95
N THR A 67 6.06 -10.16 9.09
CA THR A 67 7.47 -9.86 9.42
C THR A 67 8.30 -11.12 9.66
N LYS A 68 7.67 -12.25 10.03
CA LYS A 68 8.38 -13.52 10.26
C LYS A 68 8.79 -14.17 8.94
N THR A 69 7.84 -14.31 8.01
CA THR A 69 8.07 -15.00 6.73
C THR A 69 8.60 -14.08 5.64
N GLN A 70 8.46 -12.75 5.82
CA GLN A 70 8.71 -11.73 4.79
C GLN A 70 7.84 -11.92 3.53
N MET A 71 6.71 -12.61 3.65
CA MET A 71 5.76 -12.84 2.55
C MET A 71 4.52 -11.97 2.71
N ILE A 72 3.90 -11.58 1.59
CA ILE A 72 2.54 -11.07 1.52
C ILE A 72 1.62 -12.26 1.76
N GLU A 73 0.85 -12.20 2.83
CA GLU A 73 -0.08 -13.27 3.22
C GLU A 73 -1.54 -12.79 3.19
N ALA A 74 -1.76 -11.49 3.12
CA ALA A 74 -3.10 -10.94 3.00
C ALA A 74 -3.11 -9.59 2.27
N TYR A 75 -4.31 -9.16 1.91
CA TYR A 75 -4.62 -7.85 1.38
C TYR A 75 -5.75 -7.22 2.18
N ALA A 76 -5.76 -5.89 2.24
CA ALA A 76 -6.85 -5.13 2.84
C ALA A 76 -7.02 -3.80 2.13
N THR A 77 -8.18 -3.19 2.24
CA THR A 77 -8.42 -1.80 1.82
C THR A 77 -8.32 -0.87 3.03
N VAL A 78 -7.61 0.25 2.92
CA VAL A 78 -7.60 1.28 3.97
C VAL A 78 -8.86 2.12 3.83
N LYS A 79 -9.84 1.89 4.70
CA LYS A 79 -11.10 2.65 4.73
C LYS A 79 -10.86 4.08 5.20
N GLU A 80 -10.05 4.25 6.24
CA GLU A 80 -9.88 5.52 6.94
C GLU A 80 -8.50 5.57 7.61
N ILE A 81 -7.94 6.78 7.76
CA ILE A 81 -6.71 7.03 8.51
C ILE A 81 -7.01 8.09 9.57
N VAL A 82 -6.95 7.69 10.83
CA VAL A 82 -7.17 8.57 11.99
C VAL A 82 -5.82 8.94 12.59
N LYS A 83 -5.55 10.24 12.75
CA LYS A 83 -4.41 10.73 13.54
C LYS A 83 -4.91 11.03 14.95
N PHE A 84 -4.25 10.49 15.98
CA PHE A 84 -4.65 10.72 17.37
C PHE A 84 -3.42 10.84 18.29
N PRO A 85 -3.52 11.59 19.41
CA PRO A 85 -2.48 11.64 20.43
C PRO A 85 -2.18 10.24 20.98
N ARG A 86 -0.92 9.91 21.31
CA ARG A 86 -0.57 8.57 21.84
C ARG A 86 -1.38 8.20 23.09
N ILE A 87 -1.65 9.18 23.96
CA ILE A 87 -2.48 9.05 25.16
C ILE A 87 -3.89 8.52 24.83
N ASP A 88 -4.41 8.83 23.63
CA ASP A 88 -5.74 8.43 23.19
C ASP A 88 -5.81 7.00 22.62
N THR A 89 -4.72 6.23 22.66
CA THR A 89 -4.67 4.86 22.13
C THR A 89 -5.81 4.00 22.70
N ALA A 90 -6.06 4.05 24.01
CA ALA A 90 -7.10 3.25 24.65
C ALA A 90 -8.53 3.50 24.10
N LYS A 91 -8.80 4.69 23.53
CA LYS A 91 -10.10 5.01 22.91
C LYS A 91 -10.41 4.10 21.70
N TYR A 92 -9.38 3.54 21.08
CA TYR A 92 -9.47 2.69 19.88
C TYR A 92 -9.21 1.20 20.18
N ASP A 93 -9.15 0.79 21.45
CA ASP A 93 -8.74 -0.57 21.81
C ASP A 93 -9.61 -1.67 21.19
N LYS A 94 -10.92 -1.43 21.07
CA LYS A 94 -11.85 -2.36 20.42
C LYS A 94 -11.48 -2.66 18.96
N GLU A 95 -10.77 -1.76 18.28
CA GLU A 95 -10.38 -1.90 16.88
C GLU A 95 -8.96 -2.44 16.72
N HIS A 96 -7.99 -1.98 17.53
CA HIS A 96 -6.60 -2.40 17.39
C HIS A 96 -6.16 -3.52 18.34
N ARG A 97 -6.88 -3.74 19.45
CA ARG A 97 -6.73 -4.86 20.41
C ARG A 97 -5.34 -5.02 21.03
N ALA A 98 -4.64 -3.91 21.28
CA ALA A 98 -3.19 -3.92 21.47
C ALA A 98 -2.66 -2.74 22.30
N THR A 99 -3.47 -2.15 23.18
CA THR A 99 -3.16 -0.87 23.86
C THR A 99 -1.78 -0.88 24.51
N GLU A 100 -1.51 -1.82 25.39
CA GLU A 100 -0.24 -1.92 26.12
C GLU A 100 0.96 -2.01 25.17
N SER A 101 0.92 -2.96 24.22
CA SER A 101 2.00 -3.16 23.25
C SER A 101 2.25 -1.94 22.34
N ILE A 102 1.22 -1.14 22.04
CA ILE A 102 1.34 0.07 21.23
C ILE A 102 1.96 1.20 22.05
N LEU A 103 1.52 1.36 23.31
CA LEU A 103 2.04 2.38 24.22
C LEU A 103 3.51 2.14 24.53
N GLU A 104 3.91 0.89 24.77
CA GLU A 104 5.30 0.49 24.96
C GLU A 104 6.13 0.75 23.69
N ARG A 105 5.70 0.19 22.56
CA ARG A 105 6.44 0.27 21.28
C ARG A 105 6.64 1.70 20.78
N TYR A 106 5.70 2.59 21.07
CA TYR A 106 5.72 3.97 20.59
C TYR A 106 5.79 5.00 21.72
N ALA A 107 6.43 4.67 22.85
CA ALA A 107 6.52 5.54 24.03
C ALA A 107 6.93 6.99 23.70
N GLU A 108 7.92 7.16 22.81
CA GLU A 108 8.48 8.45 22.39
C GLU A 108 7.66 9.20 21.33
N LYS A 109 6.43 8.75 21.04
CA LYS A 109 5.59 9.38 20.01
C LYS A 109 4.50 10.22 20.66
N GLU A 110 4.36 11.44 20.16
CA GLU A 110 3.27 12.34 20.54
C GLU A 110 1.95 11.94 19.87
N PHE A 111 2.01 11.55 18.58
CA PHE A 111 0.86 11.17 17.78
C PHE A 111 1.09 9.84 17.06
N LEU A 112 -0.02 9.13 16.82
CA LEU A 112 -0.08 7.88 16.06
C LEU A 112 -1.09 7.99 14.93
N TYR A 113 -1.01 7.03 14.00
CA TYR A 113 -1.91 6.90 12.86
C TYR A 113 -2.57 5.51 12.89
N GLY A 114 -3.89 5.49 13.05
CA GLY A 114 -4.71 4.29 12.97
C GLY A 114 -5.28 4.11 11.56
N TYR A 115 -4.97 2.98 10.92
CA TYR A 115 -5.44 2.59 9.60
C TYR A 115 -6.58 1.61 9.77
N ARG A 116 -7.82 2.05 9.54
CA ARG A 116 -8.99 1.17 9.57
C ARG A 116 -9.03 0.33 8.30
N LEU A 117 -9.00 -0.97 8.46
CA LEU A 117 -8.92 -1.97 7.39
C LEU A 117 -10.31 -2.53 7.10
N ARG A 118 -10.61 -2.74 5.81
CA ARG A 118 -11.81 -3.46 5.34
C ARG A 118 -11.45 -4.42 4.21
N ASN A 119 -12.38 -5.28 3.83
CA ASN A 119 -12.21 -6.25 2.73
C ASN A 119 -10.92 -7.05 2.88
N VAL A 120 -10.64 -7.52 4.10
CA VAL A 120 -9.45 -8.33 4.39
C VAL A 120 -9.61 -9.68 3.70
N GLN A 121 -8.62 -10.04 2.89
CA GLN A 121 -8.59 -11.28 2.12
C GLN A 121 -7.21 -11.93 2.27
N GLU A 122 -7.20 -13.23 2.54
CA GLU A 122 -5.97 -14.01 2.48
C GLU A 122 -5.45 -14.06 1.04
N ALA A 123 -4.14 -14.02 0.88
CA ALA A 123 -3.51 -14.14 -0.43
C ALA A 123 -3.63 -15.59 -0.92
N GLN A 124 -4.10 -15.79 -2.15
CA GLN A 124 -4.15 -17.12 -2.77
C GLN A 124 -2.74 -17.73 -2.90
N GLU A 125 -1.75 -16.88 -3.15
CA GLU A 125 -0.35 -17.25 -3.22
C GLU A 125 0.48 -16.35 -2.30
N LYS A 126 1.45 -16.94 -1.60
CA LYS A 126 2.40 -16.19 -0.78
C LYS A 126 3.47 -15.61 -1.70
N ILE A 127 3.47 -14.29 -1.85
CA ILE A 127 4.42 -13.57 -2.69
C ILE A 127 5.46 -12.87 -1.78
N PRO A 128 6.76 -12.92 -2.08
CA PRO A 128 7.76 -12.19 -1.29
C PRO A 128 7.44 -10.70 -1.19
N TYR A 129 7.50 -10.13 0.02
CA TYR A 129 7.42 -8.70 0.21
C TYR A 129 8.76 -8.06 -0.21
N PRO A 130 8.77 -6.95 -0.97
CA PRO A 130 10.00 -6.48 -1.54
C PRO A 130 10.91 -5.91 -0.47
N LYS A 131 12.21 -6.16 -0.64
CA LYS A 131 13.24 -5.70 0.30
C LYS A 131 13.57 -4.19 0.13
N HIS A 132 13.19 -3.55 -0.98
CA HIS A 132 13.52 -2.15 -1.28
C HIS A 132 12.29 -1.25 -1.46
N ARG A 133 12.42 0.04 -1.07
CA ARG A 133 11.40 1.12 -1.19
C ARG A 133 10.96 1.45 -2.63
N SER A 134 11.45 0.75 -3.65
CA SER A 134 11.23 1.03 -5.07
C SER A 134 10.87 -0.22 -5.90
N SER A 135 10.42 -1.30 -5.29
CA SER A 135 10.00 -2.48 -6.04
C SER A 135 8.56 -2.34 -6.52
N ILE A 136 8.44 -2.06 -7.80
CA ILE A 136 7.23 -2.15 -8.61
C ILE A 136 6.66 -3.57 -8.47
N PHE A 137 5.39 -3.69 -8.10
CA PHE A 137 4.63 -4.93 -8.26
C PHE A 137 3.73 -4.80 -9.47
N THR A 138 3.94 -5.66 -10.46
CA THR A 138 2.92 -5.96 -11.46
C THR A 138 2.12 -7.13 -10.92
N LEU A 139 0.93 -6.87 -10.37
CA LEU A 139 -0.07 -7.93 -10.33
C LEU A 139 -0.40 -8.21 -11.79
N ALA A 140 -0.03 -9.38 -12.31
CA ALA A 140 -0.55 -9.82 -13.59
C ALA A 140 -2.07 -9.79 -13.46
N GLU A 141 -2.75 -9.03 -14.32
CA GLU A 141 -4.19 -9.12 -14.48
C GLU A 141 -4.47 -10.57 -14.88
N THR A 142 -4.87 -11.41 -13.93
CA THR A 142 -5.51 -12.68 -14.24
C THR A 142 -6.80 -12.32 -14.94
N ASN A 143 -6.75 -12.36 -16.27
CA ASN A 143 -7.93 -12.38 -17.12
C ASN A 143 -8.79 -13.56 -16.64
N ILE A 144 -9.79 -13.26 -15.82
CA ILE A 144 -10.96 -14.11 -15.69
C ILE A 144 -11.68 -13.92 -17.03
N ILE A 145 -11.29 -14.73 -18.02
CA ILE A 145 -12.12 -14.99 -19.18
C ILE A 145 -13.31 -15.78 -18.62
N GLY A 146 -14.36 -15.05 -18.26
CA GLY A 146 -15.69 -15.62 -18.09
C GLY A 146 -16.20 -16.05 -19.45
N GLN A 147 -16.52 -17.33 -19.54
CA GLN A 147 -17.21 -17.99 -20.65
C GLN A 147 -18.57 -17.34 -20.94
#